data_AF-A0A3L8A0K4-F1
#
_entry.id   AF-A0A3L8A0K4-F1
#
_cell.length_a   1.000
_cell.length_b   1.000
_cell.length_c   1.000
_cell.angle_alpha   90.00
_cell.angle_beta   90.00
_cell.angle_gamma   90.00
#
_symmetry.space_group_name_H-M   'P 1'
#
loop_
_entity.id
_entity.type
_entity.pdbx_description
1 polymer ?
#
loop_
_entity_poly.entity_id
_entity_poly.type
_entity_poly.pdbx_seq_one_letter_code
_entity_poly.pdbx_strand_id
1 'polypeptide(L)'
;MNKWQKIAGIIAFGAIGICFGCNRSIDYTDGERVVYSDLPKEVQDTLIWWGEHTIISIDDTVYVELPDIICYKSDYSFLRSTFGPWIISRRIKRNSDGREWRFSGRINIPTPIVAIGDTIYIPSEYNLVVSAGVDSNAVFIRQILR
;
A
#
# COMPACT_ATOMS: atom_id res chain seq x y z
N MET A 1 -44.80 -19.01 -9.72
CA MET A 1 -43.65 -18.08 -9.66
C MET A 1 -43.78 -17.09 -10.81
N ASN A 2 -44.12 -15.83 -10.51
CA ASN A 2 -44.50 -14.85 -11.55
C ASN A 2 -43.29 -14.38 -12.36
N LYS A 3 -43.51 -14.08 -13.65
CA LYS A 3 -42.46 -13.63 -14.60
C LYS A 3 -41.64 -12.46 -14.04
N TRP A 4 -42.28 -11.58 -13.29
CA TRP A 4 -41.69 -10.43 -12.59
C TRP A 4 -40.72 -10.81 -11.45
N GLN A 5 -40.98 -11.90 -10.73
CA GLN A 5 -40.09 -12.37 -9.65
C GLN A 5 -38.79 -12.96 -10.21
N LYS A 6 -38.83 -13.59 -11.40
CA LYS A 6 -37.63 -14.07 -12.10
C LYS A 6 -36.77 -12.90 -12.60
N ILE A 7 -37.38 -11.85 -13.14
CA ILE A 7 -36.67 -10.67 -13.64
C ILE A 7 -36.02 -9.90 -12.49
N ALA A 8 -36.73 -9.69 -11.38
CA ALA A 8 -36.18 -9.04 -10.20
C ALA A 8 -34.99 -9.81 -9.60
N GLY A 9 -35.07 -11.15 -9.57
CA GLY A 9 -33.97 -12.01 -9.13
C GLY A 9 -32.71 -11.87 -10.00
N ILE A 10 -32.87 -11.81 -11.33
CA ILE A 10 -31.74 -11.68 -12.26
C ILE A 10 -31.05 -10.31 -12.12
N ILE A 11 -31.81 -9.24 -11.91
CA ILE A 11 -31.25 -7.89 -11.71
C ILE A 11 -30.51 -7.80 -10.36
N ALA A 12 -31.06 -8.40 -9.30
CA ALA A 12 -30.39 -8.42 -7.99
C ALA A 12 -29.09 -9.23 -8.01
N PHE A 13 -29.07 -10.40 -8.65
CA PHE A 13 -27.84 -11.18 -8.82
C PHE A 13 -26.83 -10.53 -9.78
N GLY A 14 -27.31 -9.87 -10.84
CA GLY A 14 -26.47 -9.10 -11.77
C GLY A 14 -25.80 -7.91 -11.09
N ALA A 15 -26.50 -7.20 -10.20
CA ALA A 15 -25.94 -6.09 -9.42
C ALA A 15 -24.94 -6.55 -8.34
N ILE A 16 -25.17 -7.71 -7.71
CA ILE A 16 -24.22 -8.28 -6.75
C ILE A 16 -22.92 -8.73 -7.45
N GLY A 17 -23.00 -9.19 -8.70
CA GLY A 17 -21.83 -9.57 -9.50
C GLY A 17 -20.95 -8.40 -9.94
N ILE A 18 -21.49 -7.18 -10.03
CA ILE A 18 -20.75 -5.97 -10.46
C ILE A 18 -20.00 -5.32 -9.27
N CYS A 19 -20.43 -5.56 -8.03
CA CYS A 19 -19.83 -4.94 -6.84
C CYS A 19 -18.60 -5.66 -6.29
N PHE A 20 -18.26 -6.86 -6.78
CA PHE A 20 -16.92 -7.42 -6.60
C PHE A 20 -16.02 -6.84 -7.68
N GLY A 21 -15.73 -5.54 -7.58
CA GLY A 21 -14.65 -4.93 -8.37
C GLY A 21 -13.44 -5.85 -8.31
N CYS A 22 -12.88 -6.19 -9.47
CA CYS A 22 -11.76 -7.10 -9.63
C CYS A 22 -10.65 -6.75 -8.62
N ASN A 23 -10.68 -7.35 -7.43
CA ASN A 23 -9.70 -7.12 -6.39
C ASN A 23 -8.43 -7.82 -6.84
N ARG A 24 -7.53 -7.05 -7.46
CA ARG A 24 -6.25 -7.55 -7.92
C ARG A 24 -5.40 -7.86 -6.69
N SER A 25 -4.85 -9.06 -6.60
CA SER A 25 -4.00 -9.44 -5.48
C SER A 25 -2.56 -8.97 -5.69
N ILE A 26 -1.96 -8.38 -4.65
CA ILE A 26 -0.51 -8.18 -4.57
C ILE A 26 0.04 -9.31 -3.71
N ASP A 27 0.63 -10.30 -4.37
CA ASP A 27 1.51 -11.24 -3.69
C ASP A 27 2.94 -10.73 -3.85
N TYR A 28 3.53 -10.31 -2.74
CA TYR A 28 4.85 -9.69 -2.74
C TYR A 28 5.92 -10.61 -2.16
N THR A 29 5.60 -11.80 -1.67
CA THR A 29 6.63 -12.66 -1.06
C THR A 29 7.72 -13.09 -2.04
N ASP A 30 7.37 -13.18 -3.33
CA ASP A 30 8.26 -13.62 -4.41
C ASP A 30 8.64 -12.48 -5.38
N GLY A 31 8.51 -11.22 -4.95
CA GLY A 31 8.89 -10.08 -5.76
C GLY A 31 10.41 -9.93 -5.95
N GLU A 32 10.80 -9.14 -6.94
CA GLU A 32 12.21 -8.80 -7.18
C GLU A 32 12.77 -8.03 -5.99
N ARG A 33 13.92 -8.46 -5.45
CA ARG A 33 14.59 -7.79 -4.34
C ARG A 33 15.52 -6.72 -4.88
N VAL A 34 15.32 -5.48 -4.44
CA VAL A 34 16.08 -4.29 -4.82
C VAL A 34 16.69 -3.70 -3.56
N VAL A 35 17.98 -3.38 -3.59
CA VAL A 35 18.67 -2.77 -2.45
C VAL A 35 18.39 -1.27 -2.44
N TYR A 36 18.30 -0.66 -1.25
CA TYR A 36 18.04 0.76 -1.06
C TYR A 36 18.99 1.65 -1.85
N SER A 37 20.28 1.31 -1.89
CA SER A 37 21.30 2.04 -2.67
C SER A 37 21.01 2.10 -4.17
N ASP A 38 20.22 1.16 -4.69
CA ASP A 38 19.86 1.07 -6.11
C ASP A 38 18.56 1.82 -6.43
N LEU A 39 17.84 2.32 -5.42
CA LEU A 39 16.65 3.15 -5.62
C LEU A 39 17.03 4.51 -6.23
N PRO A 40 16.12 5.18 -6.92
CA PRO A 40 16.38 6.54 -7.42
C PRO A 40 16.81 7.49 -6.31
N LYS A 41 17.75 8.39 -6.60
CA LYS A 41 18.34 9.30 -5.62
C LYS A 41 17.29 10.14 -4.88
N GLU A 42 16.26 10.60 -5.59
CA GLU A 42 15.13 11.34 -5.03
C GLU A 42 14.36 10.54 -3.95
N VAL A 43 14.21 9.22 -4.15
CA VAL A 43 13.60 8.32 -3.18
C VAL A 43 14.50 8.17 -1.96
N GLN A 44 15.80 7.95 -2.19
CA GLN A 44 16.78 7.84 -1.11
C GLN A 44 16.78 9.09 -0.22
N ASP A 45 16.85 10.26 -0.84
CA ASP A 45 16.90 11.56 -0.14
C ASP A 45 15.62 11.83 0.66
N THR A 46 14.46 11.46 0.10
CA THR A 46 13.18 11.60 0.82
C THR A 46 13.09 10.66 2.01
N LEU A 47 13.55 9.41 1.88
CA LEU A 47 13.55 8.47 3.01
C LEU A 47 14.56 8.88 4.10
N ILE A 48 15.70 9.47 3.72
CA ILE A 48 16.65 10.09 4.67
C ILE A 48 15.98 11.25 5.39
N TRP A 49 15.35 12.17 4.65
CA TRP A 49 14.65 13.31 5.23
C TRP A 49 13.60 12.84 6.23
N TRP A 50 12.80 11.83 5.88
CA TRP A 50 11.84 11.23 6.81
C TRP A 50 12.51 10.58 8.02
N GLY A 51 13.63 9.87 7.84
CA GLY A 51 14.39 9.34 8.97
C GLY A 51 14.79 10.45 9.96
N GLU A 52 15.35 11.54 9.46
CA GLU A 52 15.82 12.67 10.26
C GLU A 52 14.68 13.47 10.93
N HIS A 53 13.50 13.53 10.30
CA HIS A 53 12.41 14.41 10.72
C HIS A 53 11.21 13.67 11.34
N THR A 54 11.12 12.35 11.21
CA THR A 54 10.16 11.54 11.97
C THR A 54 10.65 11.39 13.40
N ILE A 55 10.24 12.33 14.24
CA ILE A 55 10.44 12.27 15.69
C ILE A 55 9.22 11.58 16.30
N ILE A 56 9.43 10.37 16.85
CA ILE A 56 8.50 9.76 17.80
C ILE A 56 8.85 10.35 19.19
N SER A 57 8.20 11.43 19.66
CA SER A 57 8.30 11.90 21.07
C SER A 57 6.89 11.86 21.69
N ILE A 58 6.65 11.36 22.91
CA ILE A 58 7.05 11.88 24.24
C ILE A 58 6.97 13.41 24.29
N ASP A 59 5.75 13.91 24.53
CA ASP A 59 5.35 15.27 24.87
C ASP A 59 5.61 16.42 23.86
N ASP A 60 4.50 17.06 23.47
CA ASP A 60 4.30 18.45 23.03
C ASP A 60 5.06 19.02 21.81
N THR A 61 5.52 18.19 20.86
CA THR A 61 6.03 18.68 19.56
C THR A 61 5.12 18.35 18.37
N VAL A 62 5.13 19.22 17.36
CA VAL A 62 4.35 19.07 16.11
C VAL A 62 4.79 17.79 15.38
N TYR A 63 3.87 16.83 15.26
CA TYR A 63 4.11 15.51 14.68
C TYR A 63 4.10 15.55 13.15
N VAL A 64 5.13 14.97 12.53
CA VAL A 64 5.14 14.64 11.10
C VAL A 64 5.13 13.11 10.97
N GLU A 65 3.95 12.55 10.73
CA GLU A 65 3.77 11.11 10.51
C GLU A 65 4.39 10.68 9.19
N LEU A 66 5.24 9.64 9.23
CA LEU A 66 5.67 8.97 8.02
C LEU A 66 4.45 8.34 7.32
N PRO A 67 4.09 8.76 6.10
CA PRO A 67 2.93 8.20 5.41
C PRO A 67 3.13 6.72 5.09
N ASP A 68 2.04 5.95 5.10
CA ASP A 68 2.08 4.53 4.72
C ASP A 68 2.54 4.29 3.27
N ILE A 69 2.33 5.27 2.39
CA ILE A 69 2.76 5.23 0.98
C ILE A 69 3.30 6.60 0.53
N ILE A 70 4.45 6.60 -0.14
CA ILE A 70 5.10 7.77 -0.73
C ILE A 70 5.02 7.64 -2.26
N CYS A 71 4.51 8.64 -2.94
CA CYS A 71 4.23 8.59 -4.38
C CYS A 71 5.15 9.51 -5.20
N TYR A 72 5.74 8.96 -6.26
CA TYR A 72 6.51 9.67 -7.28
C TYR A 72 5.88 9.44 -8.64
N LYS A 73 5.42 10.51 -9.30
CA LYS A 73 4.74 10.40 -10.61
C LYS A 73 3.56 9.41 -10.57
N SER A 74 2.93 9.29 -9.40
CA SER A 74 1.84 8.36 -9.10
C SER A 74 0.88 9.01 -8.11
N ASP A 75 -0.32 8.45 -7.97
CA ASP A 75 -1.36 8.97 -7.08
C ASP A 75 -2.10 7.80 -6.42
N TYR A 76 -1.50 7.31 -5.35
CA TYR A 76 -1.99 6.15 -4.61
C TYR A 76 -2.27 6.49 -3.15
N SER A 77 -3.29 5.83 -2.60
CA SER A 77 -3.59 5.84 -1.18
C SER A 77 -3.51 4.45 -0.59
N PHE A 78 -2.99 4.35 0.62
CA PHE A 78 -2.99 3.12 1.40
C PHE A 78 -4.29 3.03 2.19
N LEU A 79 -5.01 1.92 2.03
CA LEU A 79 -6.30 1.69 2.67
C LEU A 79 -6.19 0.54 3.66
N ARG A 80 -6.61 0.80 4.90
CA ARG A 80 -6.75 -0.19 5.97
C ARG A 80 -8.22 -0.47 6.21
N SER A 81 -8.61 -1.74 6.25
CA SER A 81 -9.96 -2.15 6.68
C SER A 81 -9.87 -2.99 7.94
N THR A 82 -10.78 -2.72 8.87
CA THR A 82 -10.80 -3.33 10.20
C THR A 82 -12.15 -3.98 10.50
N PHE A 83 -12.13 -4.98 11.37
CA PHE A 83 -13.33 -5.53 12.02
C PHE A 83 -13.08 -5.56 13.52
N GLY A 84 -13.70 -4.62 14.23
CA GLY A 84 -13.30 -4.31 15.61
C GLY A 84 -11.81 -3.93 15.68
N PRO A 85 -11.01 -4.53 16.58
CA PRO A 85 -9.58 -4.22 16.71
C PRO A 85 -8.73 -4.87 15.61
N TRP A 86 -9.28 -5.80 14.83
CA TRP A 86 -8.51 -6.63 13.90
C TRP A 86 -8.39 -5.96 12.53
N ILE A 87 -7.18 -5.98 11.95
CA ILE A 87 -6.97 -5.61 10.56
C ILE A 87 -7.36 -6.81 9.69
N ILE A 88 -8.34 -6.62 8.80
CA ILE A 88 -8.85 -7.70 7.92
C ILE A 88 -8.32 -7.60 6.49
N SER A 89 -7.86 -6.41 6.09
CA SER A 89 -7.18 -6.22 4.81
C SER A 89 -6.40 -4.91 4.78
N ARG A 90 -5.33 -4.91 3.97
CA ARG A 90 -4.66 -3.71 3.51
C ARG A 90 -4.70 -3.69 1.98
N ARG A 91 -4.90 -2.50 1.41
CA ARG A 91 -5.07 -2.28 -0.03
C ARG A 91 -4.30 -1.03 -0.45
N ILE A 92 -3.90 -0.99 -1.71
CA ILE A 92 -3.47 0.23 -2.40
C ILE A 92 -4.59 0.60 -3.37
N LYS A 93 -5.01 1.87 -3.34
CA LYS A 93 -5.99 2.43 -4.28
C LYS A 93 -5.31 3.49 -5.13
N ARG A 94 -5.45 3.40 -6.45
CA ARG A 94 -5.08 4.50 -7.35
C ARG A 94 -6.22 5.51 -7.34
N ASN A 95 -5.93 6.76 -7.01
CA ASN A 95 -6.97 7.77 -6.83
C ASN A 95 -7.52 8.29 -8.17
N SER A 96 -6.72 8.26 -9.23
CA SER A 96 -7.12 8.75 -10.56
C SER A 96 -8.22 7.92 -11.24
N ASP A 97 -8.24 6.61 -11.05
CA ASP A 97 -9.22 5.70 -11.67
C ASP A 97 -9.97 4.80 -10.67
N GLY A 98 -9.66 4.92 -9.38
CA GLY A 98 -10.29 4.16 -8.30
C GLY A 98 -9.92 2.69 -8.26
N ARG A 99 -8.96 2.20 -9.07
CA ARG A 99 -8.55 0.79 -9.03
C ARG A 99 -7.92 0.46 -7.70
N GLU A 100 -8.20 -0.74 -7.20
CA GLU A 100 -7.68 -1.23 -5.93
C GLU A 100 -6.93 -2.55 -6.11
N TRP A 101 -5.83 -2.65 -5.39
CA TRP A 101 -5.04 -3.86 -5.25
C TRP A 101 -4.98 -4.24 -3.79
N ARG A 102 -5.33 -5.50 -3.48
CA ARG A 102 -5.34 -6.05 -2.12
C ARG A 102 -4.11 -6.90 -1.91
N PHE A 103 -3.39 -6.67 -0.82
CA PHE A 103 -2.29 -7.55 -0.45
C PHE A 103 -2.82 -8.93 -0.02
N SER A 104 -2.24 -9.98 -0.60
CA SER A 104 -2.45 -11.37 -0.20
C SER A 104 -1.38 -11.80 0.80
N GLY A 105 -1.72 -12.77 1.66
CA GLY A 105 -0.79 -13.31 2.65
C GLY A 105 -0.68 -12.44 3.91
N ARG A 106 0.53 -11.95 4.22
CA ARG A 106 0.81 -11.21 5.46
C ARG A 106 0.10 -9.86 5.48
N ILE A 107 -0.90 -9.74 6.35
CA ILE A 107 -1.72 -8.52 6.53
C ILE A 107 -0.91 -7.37 7.15
N ASN A 108 0.09 -7.70 7.99
CA ASN A 108 1.01 -6.71 8.50
C ASN A 108 2.12 -6.48 7.46
N ILE A 109 1.98 -5.42 6.68
CA ILE A 109 2.93 -5.06 5.62
C ILE A 109 3.83 -3.94 6.16
N PRO A 110 5.15 -4.05 6.01
CA PRO A 110 6.04 -2.94 6.35
C PRO A 110 5.73 -1.68 5.53
N THR A 111 5.80 -0.52 6.19
CA THR A 111 5.62 0.80 5.60
C THR A 111 6.82 1.70 5.97
N PRO A 112 7.13 2.74 5.17
CA PRO A 112 6.41 3.28 4.03
C PRO A 112 6.64 2.47 2.73
N ILE A 113 5.58 2.26 1.94
CA ILE A 113 5.70 1.74 0.58
C ILE A 113 6.07 2.90 -0.34
N VAL A 114 7.00 2.70 -1.28
CA VAL A 114 7.31 3.71 -2.29
C VAL A 114 6.65 3.33 -3.61
N ALA A 115 5.87 4.23 -4.20
CA ALA A 115 5.28 4.07 -5.52
C ALA A 115 5.97 5.02 -6.52
N ILE A 116 6.38 4.49 -7.67
CA ILE A 116 6.97 5.24 -8.79
C ILE A 116 6.23 4.84 -10.07
N GLY A 117 5.34 5.72 -10.54
CA GLY A 117 4.36 5.33 -11.55
C GLY A 117 3.57 4.10 -11.09
N ASP A 118 3.57 3.04 -11.90
CA ASP A 118 2.85 1.78 -11.61
C ASP A 118 3.72 0.74 -10.87
N THR A 119 4.97 1.08 -10.54
CA THR A 119 5.86 0.20 -9.78
C THR A 119 5.82 0.58 -8.32
N ILE A 120 5.65 -0.39 -7.43
CA ILE A 120 5.76 -0.21 -5.99
C ILE A 120 6.99 -0.95 -5.44
N TYR A 121 7.55 -0.41 -4.38
CA TYR A 121 8.67 -0.93 -3.63
C TYR A 121 8.22 -1.08 -2.18
N ILE A 122 8.07 -2.32 -1.74
CA ILE A 122 7.58 -2.66 -0.40
C ILE A 122 8.78 -2.98 0.48
N PRO A 123 8.98 -2.32 1.63
CA PRO A 123 10.08 -2.65 2.52
C PRO A 123 10.02 -4.13 2.94
N SER A 124 11.16 -4.83 2.94
CA SER A 124 11.19 -6.23 3.39
C SER A 124 11.07 -6.39 4.90
N GLU A 125 11.40 -5.33 5.64
CA GLU A 125 11.46 -5.30 7.10
C GLU A 125 10.78 -4.03 7.65
N TYR A 126 10.34 -4.09 8.91
CA TYR A 126 9.77 -2.92 9.59
C TYR A 126 10.86 -1.98 10.07
N ASN A 127 10.50 -0.71 10.28
CA ASN A 127 11.39 0.30 10.86
C ASN A 127 12.67 0.51 10.04
N LEU A 128 12.59 0.43 8.71
CA LEU A 128 13.73 0.76 7.84
C LEU A 128 14.04 2.25 7.80
N VAL A 129 13.05 3.09 8.08
CA VAL A 129 13.22 4.54 8.20
C VAL A 129 13.30 4.89 9.68
N VAL A 130 14.51 5.19 10.15
CA VAL A 130 14.80 5.57 11.54
C VAL A 130 15.64 6.83 11.58
N SER A 131 15.75 7.44 12.76
CA SER A 131 16.56 8.66 12.99
C SER A 131 18.03 8.52 12.66
N ALA A 132 18.57 7.28 12.64
CA ALA A 132 19.93 6.99 12.19
C ALA A 132 20.08 6.94 10.66
N GLY A 133 19.01 7.18 9.90
CA GLY A 133 18.94 7.01 8.45
C GLY A 133 18.44 5.63 8.04
N VAL A 134 18.49 5.35 6.74
CA VAL A 134 18.14 4.04 6.16
C VAL A 134 19.42 3.25 5.91
N ASP A 135 19.46 1.97 6.32
CA ASP A 135 20.59 1.10 5.99
C ASP A 135 20.75 1.02 4.46
N SER A 136 21.95 1.30 3.97
CA SER A 136 22.29 1.19 2.56
C SER A 136 21.95 -0.19 1.95
N ASN A 137 21.98 -1.25 2.75
CA ASN A 137 21.68 -2.63 2.35
C ASN A 137 20.21 -3.02 2.59
N ALA A 138 19.37 -2.09 3.06
CA ALA A 138 17.95 -2.34 3.25
C ALA A 138 17.31 -2.82 1.95
N VAL A 139 16.44 -3.83 2.04
CA VAL A 139 15.84 -4.46 0.86
C VAL A 139 14.40 -4.02 0.69
N PHE A 140 14.06 -3.72 -0.55
CA PHE A 140 12.71 -3.48 -1.02
C PHE A 140 12.31 -4.55 -2.00
N ILE A 141 11.05 -4.96 -1.92
CA ILE A 141 10.43 -5.91 -2.81
C ILE A 141 9.69 -5.10 -3.87
N ARG A 142 10.19 -5.16 -5.10
CA ARG A 142 9.64 -4.48 -6.27
C ARG A 142 8.49 -5.29 -6.86
N GLN A 143 7.37 -4.60 -7.11
CA GLN A 143 6.18 -5.15 -7.76
C GLN A 143 5.59 -4.16 -8.76
N ILE A 144 4.99 -4.66 -9.84
CA ILE A 144 4.29 -3.84 -10.83
C ILE A 144 2.79 -4.03 -10.66
N LEU A 145 2.08 -2.95 -10.41
CA LEU A 145 0.62 -2.92 -10.29
C LEU A 145 -0.02 -3.03 -11.69
N ARG A 146 -0.29 -4.26 -12.12
CA ARG A 146 -0.99 -4.56 -13.39
C ARG A 146 -2.49 -4.36 -13.27
#